data_AF-A0A6J6ECX6-F1
#
_entry.id   AF-A0A6J6ECX6-F1
#
_cell.length_a   1.000
_cell.length_b   1.000
_cell.length_c   1.000
_cell.angle_alpha   90.00
_cell.angle_beta   90.00
_cell.angle_gamma   90.00
#
_symmetry.space_group_name_H-M   'P 1'
#
loop_
_entity.id
_entity.type
_entity.pdbx_description
1 polymer ?
#
loop_
_entity_poly.entity_id
_entity_poly.type
_entity_poly.pdbx_seq_one_letter_code
_entity_poly.pdbx_strand_id
1 'polypeptide(L)'
;MNWMNLISIPFVLFFAWAKGRGLIRWLLIAYLLGFWSFIPLLIVKTRPVKLYKIPRSFTEFITARNFKKQLKEVRYPTDIQREV
;
A
#
# COMPACT_ATOMS: atom_id res chain seq x y z
N MET A 1 -28.37 16.06 -2.55
CA MET A 1 -27.00 16.04 -2.00
C MET A 1 -27.05 16.70 -0.63
N ASN A 2 -26.92 15.94 0.46
CA ASN A 2 -26.99 16.54 1.80
C ASN A 2 -25.73 17.39 2.01
N TRP A 3 -25.89 18.69 2.24
CA TRP A 3 -24.79 19.64 2.50
C TRP A 3 -23.87 19.17 3.64
N MET A 4 -24.42 18.39 4.57
CA MET A 4 -23.67 17.72 5.64
C MET A 4 -22.58 16.77 5.12
N ASN A 5 -22.81 16.04 4.02
CA ASN A 5 -21.78 15.16 3.45
C ASN A 5 -20.66 15.97 2.80
N LEU A 6 -20.98 17.10 2.15
CA LEU A 6 -19.99 17.96 1.51
C LEU A 6 -19.05 18.60 2.54
N ILE A 7 -19.62 19.08 3.65
CA ILE A 7 -18.83 19.65 4.76
C ILE A 7 -18.04 18.58 5.48
N SER A 8 -18.50 17.32 5.53
CA SER A 8 -17.78 16.27 6.25
C SER A 8 -16.43 15.91 5.62
N ILE A 9 -16.29 16.05 4.30
CA ILE A 9 -15.08 15.66 3.55
C ILE A 9 -13.81 16.37 4.06
N PRO A 10 -13.73 17.73 4.11
CA PRO A 10 -12.54 18.42 4.60
C PRO A 10 -12.21 18.08 6.06
N PHE A 11 -13.23 17.88 6.89
CA PHE A 11 -13.03 17.49 8.29
C PHE A 11 -12.44 16.08 8.42
N VAL A 12 -12.98 15.11 7.69
CA VAL A 12 -12.49 13.73 7.68
C VAL A 12 -11.06 13.67 7.14
N LEU A 13 -10.74 14.44 6.10
CA LEU A 13 -9.39 14.60 5.57
C LEU A 13 -8.44 15.20 6.60
N PHE A 14 -8.84 16.28 7.27
CA PHE A 14 -8.03 16.93 8.29
C PHE A 14 -7.70 15.98 9.43
N PHE A 15 -8.68 15.23 9.93
CA PHE A 15 -8.46 14.22 10.97
C PHE A 15 -7.64 13.02 10.49
N ALA A 16 -7.84 12.57 9.24
CA ALA A 16 -7.01 11.52 8.65
C ALA A 16 -5.54 11.96 8.57
N TRP A 17 -5.31 13.22 8.17
CA TRP A 17 -3.98 13.82 8.09
C TRP A 17 -3.34 13.99 9.46
N ALA A 18 -4.05 14.56 10.43
CA ALA A 18 -3.58 14.75 11.80
C ALA A 18 -3.20 13.41 12.48
N LYS A 19 -3.88 12.32 12.13
CA LYS A 19 -3.55 10.96 12.61
C LYS A 19 -2.49 10.23 11.76
N GLY A 20 -1.88 10.88 10.76
CA GLY A 20 -0.87 10.27 9.89
C GLY A 20 -1.39 9.11 9.04
N ARG A 21 -2.67 9.11 8.69
CA ARG A 21 -3.30 8.04 7.89
C ARG A 21 -3.30 8.39 6.40
N GLY A 22 -3.34 7.37 5.55
CA GLY A 22 -3.36 7.55 4.10
C GLY A 22 -4.59 8.34 3.64
N LEU A 23 -4.37 9.58 3.18
CA LEU A 23 -5.41 10.53 2.77
C LEU A 23 -6.34 9.96 1.68
N ILE A 24 -5.76 9.32 0.65
CA ILE A 24 -6.50 8.77 -0.50
C ILE A 24 -7.50 7.71 -0.05
N ARG A 25 -7.08 6.81 0.85
CA ARG A 25 -7.93 5.73 1.35
C ARG A 25 -9.09 6.27 2.19
N TRP A 26 -8.85 7.32 2.98
CA TRP A 26 -9.90 7.95 3.78
C TRP A 26 -10.82 8.86 2.96
N LEU A 27 -10.34 9.48 1.88
CA LEU A 27 -11.17 10.23 0.92
C LEU A 27 -12.25 9.33 0.31
N LEU A 28 -11.87 8.12 -0.14
CA LEU A 28 -12.82 7.13 -0.67
C LEU A 28 -13.87 6.72 0.38
N ILE A 29 -13.42 6.50 1.62
CA ILE A 29 -14.31 6.15 2.73
C ILE A 29 -15.24 7.32 3.08
N ALA A 30 -14.75 8.57 3.07
CA ALA A 30 -15.54 9.77 3.30
C ALA A 30 -16.57 10.00 2.20
N TYR A 31 -16.25 9.67 0.95
CA TYR A 31 -17.19 9.77 -0.16
C TYR A 31 -18.34 8.76 -0.04
N LEU A 32 -18.04 7.53 0.38
CA LEU A 32 -19.03 6.45 0.52
C LEU A 32 -19.91 6.60 1.78
N LEU A 33 -19.33 6.96 2.92
CA LEU A 33 -20.01 6.99 4.21
C LEU A 33 -20.35 8.42 4.69
N GLY A 34 -19.82 9.45 4.03
CA GLY A 34 -20.01 10.84 4.43
C GLY A 34 -19.53 11.10 5.87
N PHE A 35 -20.41 11.73 6.64
CA PHE A 35 -20.20 12.04 8.05
C PHE A 35 -19.93 10.79 8.92
N TRP A 36 -20.53 9.65 8.57
CA TRP A 36 -20.35 8.40 9.34
C TRP A 36 -18.92 7.83 9.26
N SER A 37 -18.08 8.31 8.34
CA SER A 37 -16.68 7.94 8.26
C SER A 37 -15.84 8.40 9.47
N PHE A 38 -16.34 9.34 10.28
CA PHE A 38 -15.70 9.75 11.53
C PHE A 38 -15.55 8.60 12.52
N ILE A 39 -16.55 7.73 12.61
CA ILE A 39 -16.58 6.61 13.56
C ILE A 39 -15.43 5.62 13.32
N PRO A 40 -15.24 5.06 12.10
CA PRO A 40 -14.08 4.22 11.82
C PRO A 40 -12.76 5.00 11.93
N LEU A 41 -12.78 6.31 11.68
CA LEU A 41 -11.58 7.14 11.82
C LEU A 41 -11.16 7.27 13.30
N LEU A 42 -12.09 7.29 14.23
CA LEU A 42 -11.80 7.26 15.66
C LEU A 42 -11.48 5.86 16.18
N ILE A 43 -12.25 4.84 15.78
CA ILE A 43 -12.12 3.44 16.26
C ILE A 43 -10.84 2.76 15.77
N VAL A 44 -10.48 2.93 14.49
CA VAL A 44 -9.34 2.19 13.93
C VAL A 44 -8.05 2.66 14.60
N LYS A 45 -7.37 1.78 15.32
CA LYS A 45 -6.09 2.08 15.99
C LYS A 45 -5.11 2.68 15.00
N THR A 46 -4.49 3.80 15.37
CA THR A 46 -3.50 4.51 14.56
C THR A 46 -2.33 3.58 14.32
N ARG A 47 -2.26 2.98 13.12
CA ARG A 47 -1.09 2.22 12.72
C ARG A 47 0.00 3.24 12.41
N PRO A 48 1.15 3.22 13.08
CA PRO A 48 2.27 4.08 12.70
C PRO A 48 2.56 3.82 11.23
N VAL A 49 2.87 4.89 10.50
CA VAL A 49 3.30 4.82 9.09
C VAL A 49 4.55 3.96 9.06
N LYS A 50 4.35 2.64 8.86
CA LYS A 50 5.46 1.71 8.67
C LYS A 50 6.11 2.16 7.37
N LEU A 51 7.28 2.80 7.47
CA LEU A 51 8.20 2.98 6.36
C LEU A 51 8.18 1.68 5.56
N TYR A 52 7.73 1.79 4.32
CA TYR A 52 7.34 0.67 3.47
C TYR A 52 8.55 -0.22 3.24
N LYS A 53 8.78 -1.21 4.13
CA LYS A 53 9.64 -2.34 3.82
C LYS A 53 8.85 -3.19 2.84
N ILE A 54 9.24 -3.15 1.58
CA ILE A 54 8.72 -4.02 0.53
C ILE A 54 8.68 -5.45 1.10
N PRO A 55 7.52 -6.13 1.05
CA PRO A 55 7.41 -7.48 1.59
C PRO A 55 8.40 -8.40 0.87
N ARG A 56 9.23 -9.13 1.63
CA ARG A 56 10.27 -10.05 1.11
C ARG A 56 9.76 -10.99 0.02
N SER A 57 8.52 -11.45 0.12
CA SER A 57 7.91 -12.33 -0.87
C SER A 57 7.81 -11.70 -2.27
N PHE A 58 7.60 -10.39 -2.37
CA PHE A 58 7.58 -9.72 -3.68
C PHE A 58 8.99 -9.59 -4.27
N THR A 59 9.99 -9.30 -3.44
CA THR A 59 11.38 -9.29 -3.90
C THR A 59 11.82 -10.69 -4.32
N GLU A 60 11.48 -11.73 -3.57
CA GLU A 60 11.79 -13.13 -3.88
C GLU A 60 11.13 -13.57 -5.20
N PHE A 61 9.89 -13.16 -5.46
CA PHE A 61 9.18 -13.51 -6.69
C PHE A 61 9.79 -12.86 -7.93
N ILE A 62 10.19 -11.57 -7.84
CA ILE A 62 10.87 -10.87 -8.92
C ILE A 62 12.24 -11.50 -9.19
N THR A 63 12.99 -11.78 -8.12
CA THR A 63 14.30 -12.44 -8.20
C THR A 63 14.16 -13.83 -8.83
N ALA A 64 13.24 -14.68 -8.36
CA ALA A 64 13.00 -16.01 -8.92
C ALA A 64 12.60 -15.98 -10.41
N ARG A 65 11.82 -14.97 -10.83
CA ARG A 65 11.43 -14.81 -12.23
C ARG A 65 12.60 -14.41 -13.12
N ASN A 66 13.51 -13.56 -12.64
CA ASN A 66 14.74 -13.20 -13.35
C ASN A 66 15.72 -14.37 -13.40
N PHE A 67 15.91 -15.10 -12.29
CA PHE A 67 16.71 -16.33 -12.26
C PHE A 67 16.18 -17.38 -13.23
N LYS A 68 14.86 -17.55 -13.32
CA LYS A 68 14.26 -18.49 -14.29
C LYS A 68 14.51 -18.08 -15.74
N LYS A 69 14.60 -16.78 -16.04
CA LYS A 69 14.99 -16.31 -17.38
C LYS A 69 16.46 -16.59 -17.66
N GLN A 70 17.35 -16.29 -16.71
CA GLN A 70 18.78 -16.55 -16.84
C GLN A 70 19.09 -18.04 -16.99
N LEU A 71 18.47 -18.91 -16.18
CA LEU A 71 18.61 -20.37 -16.29
C LEU A 71 18.11 -20.93 -17.62
N LYS A 72 17.16 -20.27 -18.28
CA LYS A 72 16.67 -20.68 -19.60
C LYS A 72 17.65 -20.29 -20.73
N GLU A 73 18.52 -19.33 -20.46
CA GLU A 73 19.53 -18.83 -21.39
C GLU A 73 20.85 -19.62 -21.29
N VAL A 74 21.12 -20.19 -20.10
CA VAL A 74 22.23 -21.12 -19.87
C VAL A 74 22.00 -22.41 -20.68
N ARG A 75 22.82 -22.61 -21.72
CA ARG A 75 22.74 -23.77 -22.62
C ARG A 75 23.68 -24.91 -22.25
N TYR A 76 24.75 -24.63 -21.49
CA TYR A 76 25.72 -25.64 -21.07
C TYR A 76 26.03 -25.55 -19.57
N PRO A 77 26.26 -26.68 -18.88
CA PRO A 77 26.59 -26.71 -17.45
C PRO A 77 27.92 -26.02 -17.13
N THR A 78 28.78 -25.83 -18.14
CA THR A 78 30.06 -25.11 -18.05
C THR A 78 29.91 -23.59 -17.87
N ASP A 79 28.78 -23.00 -18.29
CA ASP A 79 28.55 -21.56 -18.16
C ASP A 79 28.33 -21.14 -16.69
N ILE A 80 27.83 -22.05 -15.86
CA ILE A 80 27.57 -21.82 -14.42
C ILE A 80 28.87 -21.76 -13.62
N GLN A 81 29.94 -22.41 -14.08
CA GLN A 81 31.21 -22.52 -13.35
C GLN A 81 32.12 -21.29 -13.48
N ARG A 82 31.82 -20.35 -14.37
CA ARG A 82 32.65 -19.15 -14.60
C ARG A 82 32.29 -17.95 -13.71
N GLU A 83 31.13 -17.98 -13.05
CA GLU A 83 30.63 -16.88 -12.22
C GLU A 83 30.92 -17.05 -10.70
N VAL A 84 31.66 -18.09 -10.30
CA VAL A 84 32.11 -18.30 -8.90
C VAL A 84 33.50 -17.74 -8.66
#